data_AF-A0A9D1PFY2-F1
#
_entry.id   AF-A0A9D1PFY2-F1
#
_cell.length_a   1.000
_cell.length_b   1.000
_cell.length_c   1.000
_cell.angle_alpha   90.00
_cell.angle_beta   90.00
_cell.angle_gamma   90.00
#
_symmetry.space_group_name_H-M   'P 1'
#
loop_
_entity.id
_entity.type
_entity.pdbx_description
1 polymer ?
#
loop_
_entity_poly.entity_id
_entity_poly.type
_entity_poly.pdbx_seq_one_letter_code
_entity_poly.pdbx_strand_id
1 'polypeptide(L)'
;MKKLFHLFSKVNALGIKTREQLSQYEDLYAEVFLAIDNFIIGTAFRSHANINRLLELKDLGVDTEDVHYDVLERCIDKLDLVLANDLNQMIPYLYTIVNNKVIDTYRSTIKEHNMVISLDETLDRHDGDDDSKRTKTLEDYLSDKSASAETRLIAKEEVLALFEKYCGNADALLCMIATKVLNDTPREIAQVLLSTGSVSKAIALYKDELSSIYRIEPDEFPIVAPVKKTGLSKILSNKDTEAKTVSSKISNIINRVK
;
A
#
# COMPACT_ATOMS: atom_id res chain seq x y z
N MET A 1 12.63 1.93 24.61
CA MET A 1 12.42 3.40 24.66
C MET A 1 13.44 4.18 25.50
N LYS A 2 13.63 3.91 26.81
CA LYS A 2 14.54 4.73 27.66
C LYS A 2 15.97 4.87 27.12
N LYS A 3 16.55 3.78 26.60
CA LYS A 3 17.90 3.77 26.00
C LYS A 3 18.00 4.66 24.76
N LEU A 4 17.02 4.59 23.85
CA LEU A 4 16.97 5.42 22.65
C LEU A 4 16.83 6.91 22.98
N PHE A 5 15.94 7.25 23.92
CA PHE A 5 15.78 8.64 24.36
C PHE A 5 17.06 9.20 24.98
N HIS A 6 17.75 8.40 25.81
CA HIS A 6 19.04 8.77 26.40
C HIS A 6 20.10 9.07 25.33
N LEU A 7 20.18 8.23 24.30
CA LEU A 7 21.13 8.43 23.20
C LEU A 7 20.79 9.67 22.37
N PHE A 8 19.52 9.87 22.01
CA PHE A 8 19.11 11.11 21.34
C PHE A 8 19.32 12.35 22.20
N SER A 9 19.21 12.24 23.53
CA SER A 9 19.54 13.34 24.44
C SER A 9 21.02 13.69 24.37
N LYS A 10 21.92 12.68 24.33
CA LYS A 10 23.36 12.90 24.14
C LYS A 10 23.66 13.55 22.79
N VAL A 11 23.07 13.03 21.71
CA VAL A 11 23.24 13.57 20.34
C VAL A 11 22.78 15.03 20.27
N ASN A 12 21.62 15.34 20.85
CA ASN A 12 21.09 16.70 20.88
C ASN A 12 21.94 17.64 21.76
N ALA A 13 22.49 17.15 22.88
CA ALA A 13 23.39 17.92 23.73
C ALA A 13 24.72 18.27 23.03
N LEU A 14 25.18 17.42 22.11
CA LEU A 14 26.34 17.68 21.24
C LEU A 14 26.01 18.59 20.06
N GLY A 15 24.75 19.02 19.89
CA GLY A 15 24.33 19.88 18.78
C GLY A 15 24.35 19.19 17.42
N ILE A 16 24.40 17.85 17.38
CA ILE A 16 24.42 17.06 16.16
C ILE A 16 23.02 17.07 15.54
N LYS A 17 22.92 17.52 14.29
CA LYS A 17 21.66 17.63 13.54
C LYS A 17 21.61 16.80 12.27
N THR A 18 22.71 16.16 11.91
CA THR A 18 22.83 15.33 10.71
C THR A 18 23.56 14.01 11.01
N ARG A 19 23.30 13.00 10.18
CA ARG A 19 23.95 11.70 10.13
C ARG A 19 25.43 11.85 9.84
N GLU A 20 25.83 12.75 8.95
CA GLU A 20 27.24 13.02 8.66
C GLU A 20 27.98 13.50 9.91
N GLN A 21 27.40 14.46 10.64
CA GLN A 21 27.96 14.90 11.93
C GLN A 21 27.99 13.77 12.96
N LEU A 22 26.94 12.93 13.01
CA LEU A 22 26.89 11.80 13.92
C LEU A 22 27.96 10.75 13.59
N SER A 23 28.24 10.51 12.30
CA SER A 23 29.24 9.54 11.84
C SER A 23 30.68 9.88 12.23
N GLN A 24 30.95 11.15 12.57
CA GLN A 24 32.22 11.58 13.14
C GLN A 24 32.44 11.05 14.57
N TYR A 25 31.37 10.58 15.22
CA TYR A 25 31.39 9.95 16.54
C TYR A 25 31.03 8.46 16.39
N GLU A 26 31.97 7.66 15.91
CA GLU A 26 31.75 6.25 15.52
C GLU A 26 31.04 5.42 16.60
N ASP A 27 31.49 5.48 17.85
CA ASP A 27 30.86 4.77 18.97
C ASP A 27 29.41 5.21 19.20
N LEU A 28 29.16 6.52 19.18
CA LEU A 28 27.82 7.08 19.39
C LEU A 28 26.90 6.74 18.22
N TYR A 29 27.42 6.75 17.00
CA TYR A 29 26.71 6.34 15.81
C TYR A 29 26.28 4.86 15.91
N ALA A 30 27.20 3.97 16.27
CA ALA A 30 26.91 2.56 16.47
C ALA A 30 25.88 2.33 17.59
N GLU A 31 26.01 3.04 18.72
CA GLU A 31 25.03 2.97 19.82
C GLU A 31 23.63 3.42 19.38
N VAL A 32 23.54 4.51 18.59
CA VAL A 32 22.28 5.02 18.05
C VAL A 32 21.68 4.03 17.05
N PHE A 33 22.47 3.49 16.14
CA PHE A 33 22.05 2.47 15.18
C PHE A 33 21.42 1.27 15.90
N LEU A 34 22.14 0.68 16.86
CA LEU A 34 21.65 -0.45 17.65
C LEU A 34 20.41 -0.09 18.48
N ALA A 35 20.29 1.15 18.94
CA ALA A 35 19.11 1.57 19.69
C ALA A 35 17.88 1.76 18.81
N ILE A 36 18.05 2.21 17.56
CA ILE A 36 16.98 2.28 16.56
C ILE A 36 16.52 0.87 16.20
N ASP A 37 17.46 -0.03 15.93
CA ASP A 37 17.20 -1.44 15.66
C ASP A 37 16.36 -2.11 16.77
N ASN A 38 16.83 -2.01 18.02
CA ASN A 38 16.10 -2.50 19.19
C ASN A 38 14.73 -1.84 19.39
N PHE A 39 14.57 -0.59 18.98
CA PHE A 39 13.29 0.11 19.05
C PHE A 39 12.29 -0.41 18.02
N ILE A 40 12.74 -0.72 16.81
CA ILE A 40 11.89 -1.28 15.74
C ILE A 40 11.29 -2.60 16.23
N ILE A 41 12.13 -3.58 16.57
CA ILE A 41 11.69 -4.92 16.97
C ILE A 41 11.01 -4.89 18.34
N GLY A 42 11.61 -4.20 19.31
CA GLY A 42 11.20 -4.25 20.70
C GLY A 42 10.02 -3.35 21.06
N THR A 43 9.66 -2.37 20.22
CA THR A 43 8.59 -1.41 20.52
C THR A 43 7.66 -1.19 19.34
N ALA A 44 8.17 -0.83 18.15
CA ALA A 44 7.31 -0.43 17.03
C ALA A 44 6.53 -1.61 16.43
N PHE A 45 7.21 -2.73 16.19
CA PHE A 45 6.60 -3.94 15.64
C PHE A 45 5.61 -4.60 16.60
N ARG A 46 5.86 -4.50 17.91
CA ARG A 46 4.98 -5.05 18.96
C ARG A 46 3.71 -4.24 19.20
N SER A 47 3.53 -3.12 18.51
CA SER A 47 2.25 -2.40 18.59
C SER A 47 1.13 -3.23 17.98
N HIS A 48 -0.07 -3.16 18.55
CA HIS A 48 -1.22 -3.95 18.09
C HIS A 48 -1.51 -3.78 16.60
N ALA A 49 -1.29 -2.58 16.04
CA ALA A 49 -1.51 -2.34 14.62
C ALA A 49 -0.43 -3.00 13.72
N ASN A 50 0.84 -2.93 14.12
CA ASN A 50 1.92 -3.47 13.31
C ASN A 50 2.07 -4.98 13.47
N ILE A 51 1.84 -5.51 14.67
CA ILE A 51 1.93 -6.97 14.89
C ILE A 51 0.91 -7.72 14.05
N ASN A 52 -0.32 -7.21 13.96
CA ASN A 52 -1.36 -7.83 13.12
C ASN A 52 -0.97 -7.81 11.64
N ARG A 53 -0.44 -6.68 11.13
CA ARG A 53 0.03 -6.59 9.75
C ARG A 53 1.22 -7.50 9.46
N LEU A 54 2.15 -7.62 10.40
CA LEU A 54 3.31 -8.49 10.26
C LEU A 54 2.91 -9.97 10.29
N LEU A 55 1.90 -10.33 11.10
CA LEU A 55 1.32 -11.68 11.08
C LEU A 55 0.65 -11.98 9.73
N GLU A 56 -0.16 -11.05 9.22
CA GLU A 56 -0.78 -11.20 7.90
C GLU A 56 0.27 -11.28 6.78
N LEU A 57 1.33 -10.45 6.82
CA LEU A 57 2.45 -10.54 5.89
C LEU A 57 3.14 -11.91 5.93
N LYS A 58 3.32 -12.46 7.12
CA LYS A 58 3.90 -13.79 7.31
C LYS A 58 3.00 -14.88 6.72
N ASP A 59 1.69 -14.76 6.85
CA ASP A 59 0.73 -15.68 6.23
C ASP A 59 0.77 -15.60 4.69
N LEU A 60 1.15 -14.44 4.13
CA LEU A 60 1.42 -14.24 2.71
C LEU A 60 2.83 -14.68 2.28
N GLY A 61 3.63 -15.24 3.18
CA GLY A 61 4.97 -15.78 2.91
C GLY A 61 6.12 -14.76 2.95
N VAL A 62 5.87 -13.53 3.44
CA VAL A 62 6.93 -12.52 3.60
C VAL A 62 7.70 -12.76 4.89
N ASP A 63 9.04 -12.75 4.80
CA ASP A 63 9.89 -12.84 5.98
C ASP A 63 9.87 -11.53 6.78
N THR A 64 9.56 -11.65 8.07
CA THR A 64 9.57 -10.52 8.99
C THR A 64 10.97 -9.95 9.21
N GLU A 65 12.03 -10.73 9.00
CA GLU A 65 13.41 -10.24 9.04
C GLU A 65 13.70 -9.31 7.86
N ASP A 66 13.23 -9.65 6.65
CA ASP A 66 13.38 -8.77 5.49
C ASP A 66 12.67 -7.44 5.73
N VAL A 67 11.42 -7.47 6.23
CA VAL A 67 10.67 -6.26 6.60
C VAL A 67 11.41 -5.44 7.66
N HIS A 68 12.06 -6.11 8.62
CA HIS A 68 12.83 -5.45 9.66
C HIS A 68 14.04 -4.71 9.08
N TYR A 69 14.87 -5.36 8.26
CA TYR A 69 16.03 -4.71 7.66
C TYR A 69 15.65 -3.57 6.71
N ASP A 70 14.58 -3.74 5.93
CA ASP A 70 13.99 -2.70 5.09
C ASP A 70 13.56 -1.46 5.88
N VAL A 71 12.96 -1.68 7.06
CA VAL A 71 12.54 -0.61 7.96
C VAL A 71 13.74 0.07 8.60
N LEU A 72 14.76 -0.70 8.99
CA LEU A 72 15.98 -0.19 9.59
C LEU A 72 16.74 0.70 8.61
N GLU A 73 16.98 0.22 7.38
CA GLU A 73 17.61 0.99 6.30
C GLU A 73 16.87 2.32 6.11
N ARG A 74 15.54 2.28 6.01
CA ARG A 74 14.71 3.48 5.83
C ARG A 74 14.83 4.48 6.99
N CYS A 75 14.98 3.98 8.22
CA CYS A 75 15.20 4.83 9.40
C CYS A 75 16.57 5.50 9.37
N ILE A 76 17.62 4.80 8.92
CA ILE A 76 18.97 5.34 8.81
C ILE A 76 19.10 6.35 7.69
N ASP A 77 18.46 6.11 6.54
CA ASP A 77 18.40 7.08 5.43
C ASP A 77 17.71 8.38 5.81
N LYS A 78 16.67 8.29 6.65
CA LYS A 78 15.92 9.44 7.13
C LYS A 78 16.42 9.98 8.46
N LEU A 79 17.57 9.53 8.94
CA LEU A 79 18.09 9.92 10.26
C LEU A 79 18.34 11.43 10.34
N ASP A 80 18.78 12.07 9.26
CA ASP A 80 18.90 13.54 9.19
C ASP A 80 17.60 14.26 9.56
N LEU A 81 16.47 13.77 9.02
CA LEU A 81 15.16 14.32 9.31
C LEU A 81 14.74 14.09 10.76
N VAL A 82 15.14 12.96 11.35
CA VAL A 82 14.90 12.68 12.77
C VAL A 82 15.71 13.65 13.63
N LEU A 83 17.00 13.83 13.35
CA LEU A 83 17.93 14.66 14.14
C LEU A 83 17.65 16.16 14.01
N ALA A 84 17.07 16.59 12.88
CA ALA A 84 16.62 17.97 12.68
C ALA A 84 15.46 18.38 13.62
N ASN A 85 14.69 17.43 14.15
CA ASN A 85 13.58 17.71 15.05
C ASN A 85 14.03 18.05 16.49
N ASP A 86 13.10 18.60 17.27
CA ASP A 86 13.27 18.73 18.72
C ASP A 86 13.35 17.35 19.38
N LEU A 87 14.09 17.24 20.48
CA LEU A 87 14.33 15.98 21.22
C LEU A 87 13.02 15.20 21.51
N ASN A 88 11.96 15.91 21.90
CA ASN A 88 10.66 15.31 22.21
C ASN A 88 9.95 14.73 20.98
N GLN A 89 10.30 15.19 19.77
CA GLN A 89 9.70 14.78 18.51
C GLN A 89 10.53 13.73 17.75
N MET A 90 11.80 13.52 18.11
CA MET A 90 12.68 12.55 17.44
C MET A 90 12.09 11.12 17.46
N ILE A 91 11.68 10.62 18.63
CA ILE A 91 11.12 9.26 18.76
C ILE A 91 9.75 9.13 18.09
N PRO A 92 8.78 10.05 18.29
CA PRO A 92 7.52 10.03 17.55
C PRO A 92 7.70 10.05 16.03
N TYR A 93 8.64 10.84 15.53
CA TYR A 93 8.93 10.92 14.11
C TYR A 93 9.54 9.61 13.59
N LEU A 94 10.48 9.02 14.33
CA LEU A 94 11.03 7.70 14.02
C LEU A 94 9.93 6.62 13.97
N TYR A 95 9.00 6.62 14.93
CA TYR A 95 7.85 5.71 14.95
C TYR A 95 6.97 5.89 13.69
N THR A 96 6.81 7.13 13.22
CA THR A 96 6.07 7.44 12.00
C THR A 96 6.75 6.86 10.76
N ILE A 97 8.09 6.93 10.68
CA ILE A 97 8.87 6.32 9.59
C ILE A 97 8.64 4.81 9.56
N VAL A 98 8.74 4.15 10.72
CA VAL A 98 8.53 2.70 10.86
C VAL A 98 7.12 2.32 10.41
N ASN A 99 6.09 2.99 10.94
CA ASN A 99 4.71 2.68 10.59
C ASN A 99 4.43 2.85 9.10
N ASN A 100 4.93 3.92 8.49
CA ASN A 100 4.73 4.16 7.08
C ASN A 100 5.37 3.05 6.24
N LYS A 101 6.61 2.66 6.55
CA LYS A 101 7.29 1.59 5.82
C LYS A 101 6.60 0.23 5.99
N VAL A 102 6.17 -0.14 7.20
CA VAL A 102 5.40 -1.38 7.43
C VAL A 102 4.08 -1.37 6.65
N ILE A 103 3.39 -0.24 6.62
CA ILE A 103 2.15 -0.09 5.84
C ILE A 103 2.42 -0.19 4.35
N ASP A 104 3.48 0.45 3.86
CA ASP A 104 3.84 0.43 2.45
C ASP A 104 4.21 -1.00 2.00
N THR A 105 5.00 -1.73 2.79
CA THR A 105 5.32 -3.14 2.54
C THR A 105 4.06 -4.01 2.57
N TYR A 106 3.21 -3.85 3.58
CA TYR A 106 1.92 -4.54 3.64
C TYR A 106 1.08 -4.32 2.37
N ARG A 107 1.06 -3.08 1.88
CA ARG A 107 0.30 -2.72 0.67
C ARG A 107 0.89 -3.31 -0.60
N SER A 108 2.22 -3.27 -0.77
CA SER A 108 2.88 -3.82 -1.95
C SER A 108 2.71 -5.33 -2.01
N THR A 109 2.91 -6.03 -0.88
CA THR A 109 2.76 -7.49 -0.82
C THR A 109 1.33 -7.93 -1.13
N ILE A 110 0.30 -7.26 -0.60
CA ILE A 110 -1.08 -7.61 -0.95
C ILE A 110 -1.36 -7.36 -2.43
N LYS A 111 -0.84 -6.26 -2.98
CA LYS A 111 -0.98 -5.97 -4.41
C LYS A 111 -0.35 -7.08 -5.25
N GLU A 112 0.87 -7.49 -4.92
CA GLU A 112 1.58 -8.58 -5.60
C GLU A 112 0.88 -9.93 -5.44
N HIS A 113 0.39 -10.24 -4.23
CA HIS A 113 -0.32 -11.47 -3.96
C HIS A 113 -1.65 -11.58 -4.73
N ASN A 114 -2.39 -10.48 -4.81
CA ASN A 114 -3.64 -10.42 -5.58
C ASN A 114 -3.38 -10.31 -7.08
N MET A 115 -2.16 -9.98 -7.50
CA MET A 115 -1.79 -9.94 -8.91
C MET A 115 -1.58 -11.36 -9.40
N VAL A 116 -2.49 -11.82 -10.26
CA VAL A 116 -2.33 -13.10 -10.96
C VAL A 116 -1.26 -12.93 -12.02
N ILE A 117 0.01 -13.20 -11.68
CA ILE A 117 1.09 -13.29 -12.66
C ILE A 117 0.99 -14.66 -13.32
N SER A 118 0.60 -14.68 -14.59
CA SER A 118 0.58 -15.92 -15.36
C SER A 118 2.03 -16.33 -15.67
N LEU A 119 2.45 -17.51 -15.23
CA LEU A 119 3.75 -18.10 -15.60
C LEU A 119 3.86 -18.36 -17.13
N ASP A 120 2.73 -18.28 -17.84
CA ASP A 120 2.62 -18.41 -19.30
C ASP A 120 2.81 -17.10 -20.08
N GLU A 121 3.02 -15.97 -19.40
CA GLU A 121 3.38 -14.74 -20.12
C GLU A 121 4.80 -14.88 -20.66
N THR A 122 4.93 -14.82 -21.99
CA THR A 122 6.22 -14.68 -22.64
C THR A 122 6.88 -13.41 -22.12
N LEU A 123 7.86 -13.57 -21.24
CA LEU A 123 8.75 -12.49 -20.83
C LEU A 123 9.32 -11.87 -22.11
N ASP A 124 8.98 -10.61 -22.38
CA ASP A 124 9.68 -9.83 -23.41
C ASP A 124 11.14 -9.77 -22.95
N ARG A 125 11.98 -10.57 -23.60
CA ARG A 125 13.41 -10.60 -23.35
C ARG A 125 13.91 -9.18 -23.57
N HIS A 126 14.30 -8.54 -22.47
CA HIS A 126 15.04 -7.28 -22.51
C HIS A 126 16.54 -7.55 -22.70
N ASP A 127 16.88 -8.54 -23.51
CA ASP A 127 18.25 -8.84 -23.91
C ASP A 127 18.35 -8.66 -25.42
N GLY A 128 19.39 -7.94 -25.82
CA GLY A 128 19.52 -7.26 -27.10
C GLY A 128 19.34 -8.11 -28.35
N ASP A 129 18.94 -7.40 -29.41
CA ASP A 129 19.40 -7.56 -30.79
C ASP A 129 19.64 -9.02 -31.23
N ASP A 130 18.58 -9.76 -31.56
CA ASP A 130 18.76 -10.98 -32.36
C ASP A 130 17.64 -11.18 -33.39
N ASP A 131 18.06 -10.90 -34.62
CA ASP A 131 17.37 -11.04 -35.88
C ASP A 131 17.33 -12.54 -36.25
N SER A 132 16.37 -13.32 -35.74
CA SER A 132 16.18 -14.68 -36.23
C SER A 132 14.72 -15.10 -36.43
N LYS A 133 14.29 -15.04 -37.69
CA LYS A 133 13.16 -15.78 -38.25
C LYS A 133 13.35 -17.29 -38.03
N ARG A 134 12.76 -17.85 -36.98
CA ARG A 134 12.29 -19.24 -36.99
C ARG A 134 10.90 -19.37 -36.36
N THR A 135 9.97 -19.79 -37.20
CA THR A 135 8.58 -20.13 -36.97
C THR A 135 8.43 -21.15 -35.83
N LYS A 136 7.76 -20.75 -34.76
CA LYS A 136 7.34 -21.64 -33.66
C LYS A 136 6.29 -22.65 -34.15
N THR A 137 6.38 -23.90 -33.69
CA THR A 137 5.46 -24.99 -34.02
C THR A 137 4.23 -25.01 -33.10
N LEU A 138 3.14 -25.60 -33.57
CA LEU A 138 1.82 -25.56 -32.91
C LEU A 138 1.81 -26.16 -31.50
N GLU A 139 2.70 -27.11 -31.21
CA GLU A 139 2.85 -27.76 -29.90
C GLU A 139 3.65 -26.92 -28.89
N ASP A 140 4.36 -25.87 -29.31
CA ASP A 140 5.02 -24.94 -28.36
C ASP A 140 4.02 -23.90 -27.80
N TYR A 141 2.81 -23.82 -28.38
CA TYR A 141 1.71 -22.95 -27.98
C TYR A 141 0.57 -23.68 -27.25
N LEU A 142 0.65 -25.01 -27.14
CA LEU A 142 -0.32 -25.88 -26.50
C LEU A 142 0.39 -26.61 -25.35
N SER A 143 0.09 -26.50 -24.06
CA SER A 143 -0.95 -25.83 -23.32
C SER A 143 -0.58 -26.12 -21.87
N ASP A 144 -0.32 -25.10 -21.06
CA ASP A 144 -0.74 -25.17 -19.65
C ASP A 144 -1.27 -23.81 -19.19
N LYS A 145 -2.30 -23.32 -19.90
CA LYS A 145 -2.98 -22.03 -19.67
C LYS A 145 -3.87 -22.02 -18.42
N SER A 146 -3.38 -22.53 -17.31
CA SER A 146 -3.99 -22.28 -16.02
C SER A 146 -2.98 -22.14 -14.91
N ALA A 147 -2.62 -20.89 -14.60
CA ALA A 147 -2.89 -20.42 -13.23
C ALA A 147 -4.27 -20.96 -12.86
N SER A 148 -4.31 -21.90 -11.91
CA SER A 148 -5.46 -22.77 -11.61
C SER A 148 -6.75 -22.01 -11.87
N ALA A 149 -7.58 -22.48 -12.80
CA ALA A 149 -8.86 -21.86 -13.10
C ALA A 149 -9.63 -21.59 -11.80
N GLU A 150 -9.43 -22.45 -10.80
CA GLU A 150 -9.91 -22.31 -9.43
C GLU A 150 -9.41 -21.04 -8.73
N THR A 151 -8.11 -20.72 -8.73
CA THR A 151 -7.58 -19.51 -8.07
C THR A 151 -8.12 -18.22 -8.71
N ARG A 152 -8.25 -18.20 -10.04
CA ARG A 152 -8.87 -17.07 -10.74
C ARG A 152 -10.37 -16.97 -10.47
N LEU A 153 -11.06 -18.11 -10.41
CA LEU A 153 -12.48 -18.16 -10.05
C LEU A 153 -12.70 -17.69 -8.61
N ILE A 154 -11.87 -18.11 -7.66
CA ILE A 154 -11.94 -17.68 -6.25
C ILE A 154 -11.74 -16.16 -6.15
N ALA A 155 -10.68 -15.61 -6.76
CA ALA A 155 -10.43 -14.17 -6.74
C ALA A 155 -11.57 -13.37 -7.42
N LYS A 156 -12.11 -13.90 -8.53
CA LYS A 156 -13.30 -13.34 -9.20
C LYS A 156 -14.54 -13.36 -8.30
N GLU A 157 -14.81 -14.48 -7.63
CA GLU A 157 -15.93 -14.63 -6.71
C GLU A 157 -15.79 -13.70 -5.50
N GLU A 158 -14.59 -13.51 -4.96
CA GLU A 158 -14.34 -12.58 -3.85
C GLU A 158 -14.61 -11.12 -4.25
N VAL A 159 -14.18 -10.71 -5.45
CA VAL A 159 -14.47 -9.38 -5.99
C VAL A 159 -15.97 -9.20 -6.20
N LEU A 160 -16.65 -10.18 -6.80
CA LEU A 160 -18.10 -10.12 -7.04
C LEU A 160 -18.90 -10.10 -5.71
N ALA A 161 -18.51 -10.89 -4.72
CA ALA A 161 -19.12 -10.89 -3.39
C ALA A 161 -18.96 -9.53 -2.69
N LEU A 162 -17.81 -8.87 -2.87
CA LEU A 162 -17.58 -7.52 -2.35
C LEU A 162 -18.46 -6.49 -3.07
N PHE A 163 -18.67 -6.64 -4.38
CA PHE A 163 -19.62 -5.84 -5.14
C PHE A 163 -21.06 -6.03 -4.65
N GLU A 164 -21.51 -7.28 -4.45
CA GLU A 164 -22.86 -7.58 -3.96
C GLU A 164 -23.10 -6.99 -2.57
N LYS A 165 -22.12 -7.11 -1.67
CA LYS A 165 -22.22 -6.58 -0.30
C LYS A 165 -22.42 -5.07 -0.24
N TYR A 166 -21.79 -4.33 -1.15
CA TYR A 166 -21.78 -2.86 -1.13
C TYR A 166 -22.59 -2.19 -2.25
N CYS A 167 -23.22 -2.95 -3.15
CA CYS A 167 -23.99 -2.43 -4.29
C CYS A 167 -25.11 -1.44 -3.91
N GLY A 168 -25.65 -1.54 -2.69
CA GLY A 168 -26.68 -0.65 -2.15
C GLY A 168 -26.20 0.76 -1.79
N ASN A 169 -24.88 1.01 -1.75
CA ASN A 169 -24.31 2.33 -1.46
C ASN A 169 -23.07 2.60 -2.32
N ALA A 170 -23.25 3.37 -3.40
CA ALA A 170 -22.20 3.70 -4.37
C ALA A 170 -20.94 4.33 -3.74
N ASP A 171 -21.07 5.18 -2.72
CA ASP A 171 -19.92 5.80 -2.05
C ASP A 171 -19.10 4.74 -1.28
N ALA A 172 -19.78 3.81 -0.61
CA ALA A 172 -19.13 2.73 0.12
C ALA A 172 -18.53 1.70 -0.84
N LEU A 173 -19.25 1.35 -1.91
CA LEU A 173 -18.78 0.45 -2.96
C LEU A 173 -17.47 0.95 -3.56
N LEU A 174 -17.43 2.21 -3.99
CA LEU A 174 -16.23 2.83 -4.55
C LEU A 174 -15.05 2.76 -3.57
N CYS A 175 -15.26 3.19 -2.32
CA CYS A 175 -14.19 3.20 -1.33
C CYS A 175 -13.71 1.78 -1.01
N MET A 176 -14.61 0.82 -0.90
CA MET A 176 -14.27 -0.56 -0.53
C MET A 176 -13.59 -1.30 -1.68
N ILE A 177 -14.02 -1.11 -2.93
CA ILE A 177 -13.32 -1.67 -4.10
C ILE A 177 -11.93 -1.06 -4.22
N ALA A 178 -11.85 0.27 -4.22
CA ALA A 178 -10.60 0.97 -4.41
C ALA A 178 -9.61 0.65 -3.28
N THR A 179 -10.06 0.52 -2.02
CA THR A 179 -9.15 0.20 -0.90
C THR A 179 -8.89 -1.28 -0.64
N LYS A 180 -9.85 -2.19 -0.90
CA LYS A 180 -9.66 -3.63 -0.60
C LYS A 180 -9.20 -4.43 -1.79
N VAL A 181 -9.61 -4.05 -3.00
CA VAL A 181 -9.28 -4.81 -4.22
C VAL A 181 -8.10 -4.17 -4.94
N LEU A 182 -8.10 -2.84 -5.08
CA LEU A 182 -7.05 -2.10 -5.80
C LEU A 182 -6.04 -1.41 -4.86
N ASN A 183 -6.32 -1.41 -3.55
CA ASN A 183 -5.49 -0.86 -2.49
C ASN A 183 -5.07 0.62 -2.63
N ASP A 184 -5.88 1.41 -3.34
CA ASP A 184 -5.70 2.85 -3.48
C ASP A 184 -5.80 3.56 -2.12
N THR A 185 -4.92 4.52 -1.90
CA THR A 185 -4.99 5.40 -0.75
C THR A 185 -6.20 6.32 -0.84
N PRO A 186 -6.75 6.80 0.30
CA PRO A 186 -7.80 7.82 0.28
C PRO A 186 -7.43 9.11 -0.48
N ARG A 187 -6.15 9.35 -0.74
CA ARG A 187 -5.67 10.49 -1.54
C ARG A 187 -5.76 10.20 -3.04
N GLU A 188 -5.40 9.00 -3.48
CA GLU A 188 -5.52 8.55 -4.87
C GLU A 188 -6.99 8.44 -5.27
N ILE A 189 -7.84 7.84 -4.41
CA ILE A 189 -9.29 7.80 -4.62
C ILE A 189 -9.86 9.22 -4.77
N ALA A 190 -9.37 10.17 -3.96
CA ALA A 190 -9.78 11.57 -4.07
C ALA A 190 -9.34 12.21 -5.40
N GLN A 191 -8.16 11.88 -5.91
CA GLN A 191 -7.68 12.37 -7.22
C GLN A 191 -8.49 11.77 -8.38
N VAL A 192 -8.79 10.47 -8.33
CA VAL A 192 -9.66 9.80 -9.33
C VAL A 192 -11.07 10.38 -9.29
N LEU A 193 -11.63 10.64 -8.11
CA LEU A 193 -12.94 11.28 -7.97
C LEU A 193 -12.97 12.73 -8.46
N LEU A 194 -11.93 13.51 -8.20
CA LEU A 194 -11.84 14.90 -8.64
C LEU A 194 -11.62 15.02 -10.15
N SER A 195 -10.85 14.11 -10.76
CA SER A 195 -10.62 14.07 -12.22
C SER A 195 -11.83 13.59 -13.00
N THR A 196 -12.56 12.59 -12.49
CA THR A 196 -13.79 12.09 -13.12
C THR A 196 -15.01 12.99 -12.88
N GLY A 197 -15.00 13.77 -11.79
CA GLY A 197 -16.08 14.68 -11.39
C GLY A 197 -17.39 13.99 -10.98
N SER A 198 -17.42 12.65 -10.89
CA SER A 198 -18.61 11.89 -10.53
C SER A 198 -18.26 10.51 -9.98
N VAL A 199 -18.92 10.14 -8.88
CA VAL A 199 -18.81 8.82 -8.25
C VAL A 199 -19.17 7.70 -9.24
N SER A 200 -20.19 7.90 -10.09
CA SER A 200 -20.61 6.91 -11.10
C SER A 200 -19.54 6.63 -12.16
N LYS A 201 -18.82 7.68 -12.59
CA LYS A 201 -17.73 7.57 -13.56
C LYS A 201 -16.48 6.93 -12.94
N ALA A 202 -16.17 7.27 -11.69
CA ALA A 202 -15.09 6.62 -10.95
C ALA A 202 -15.37 5.12 -10.77
N ILE A 203 -16.61 4.72 -10.41
CA ILE A 203 -16.99 3.31 -10.32
C ILE A 203 -16.85 2.61 -11.67
N ALA A 204 -17.22 3.26 -12.78
CA ALA A 204 -17.05 2.68 -14.12
C ALA A 204 -15.58 2.44 -14.47
N LEU A 205 -14.69 3.40 -14.20
CA LEU A 205 -13.24 3.22 -14.40
C LEU A 205 -12.70 2.03 -13.61
N TYR A 206 -13.06 1.92 -12.33
CA TYR A 206 -12.62 0.78 -11.52
C TYR A 206 -13.26 -0.53 -11.97
N LYS A 207 -14.48 -0.53 -12.48
CA LYS A 207 -15.08 -1.72 -13.11
C LYS A 207 -14.31 -2.17 -14.35
N ASP A 208 -13.92 -1.23 -15.21
CA ASP A 208 -13.16 -1.54 -16.42
C ASP A 208 -11.77 -2.10 -16.07
N GLU A 209 -11.11 -1.52 -15.07
CA GLU A 209 -9.83 -2.01 -14.55
C GLU A 209 -9.96 -3.42 -13.96
N LEU A 210 -11.00 -3.69 -13.16
CA LEU A 210 -11.28 -5.02 -12.62
C LEU A 210 -11.69 -6.03 -13.69
N SER A 211 -12.44 -5.60 -14.71
CA SER A 211 -12.80 -6.44 -15.86
C SER A 211 -11.53 -6.90 -16.60
N SER A 212 -10.56 -5.99 -16.77
CA SER A 212 -9.27 -6.32 -17.38
C SER A 212 -8.43 -7.28 -16.53
N ILE A 213 -8.37 -7.06 -15.20
CA ILE A 213 -7.54 -7.86 -14.29
C ILE A 213 -8.13 -9.26 -14.06
N TYR A 214 -9.44 -9.34 -13.81
CA TYR A 214 -10.12 -10.56 -13.37
C TYR A 214 -10.96 -11.24 -14.46
N ARG A 215 -10.97 -10.69 -15.69
CA ARG A 215 -11.81 -11.17 -16.82
C ARG A 215 -13.28 -11.33 -16.44
N ILE A 216 -13.79 -10.32 -15.72
CA ILE A 216 -15.21 -10.24 -15.34
C ILE A 216 -15.97 -9.59 -16.50
N GLU A 217 -17.00 -10.25 -17.00
CA GLU A 217 -17.84 -9.67 -18.05
C GLU A 217 -18.68 -8.52 -17.48
N PRO A 218 -18.97 -7.46 -18.26
CA PRO A 218 -19.76 -6.32 -17.78
C PRO A 218 -21.11 -6.71 -17.15
N ASP A 219 -21.69 -7.81 -17.63
CA ASP A 219 -22.99 -8.33 -17.24
C ASP A 219 -22.96 -9.13 -15.92
N GLU A 220 -21.77 -9.55 -15.48
CA GLU A 220 -21.56 -10.26 -14.21
C GLU A 220 -21.52 -9.33 -13.01
N PHE A 221 -21.33 -8.01 -13.23
CA PHE A 221 -21.33 -7.05 -12.14
C PHE A 221 -22.76 -6.78 -11.62
N PRO A 222 -22.99 -6.83 -10.30
CA PRO A 222 -24.26 -6.43 -9.70
C PRO A 222 -24.67 -5.00 -10.09
N ILE A 223 -25.98 -4.80 -10.25
CA ILE A 223 -26.56 -3.49 -10.54
C ILE A 223 -26.29 -2.56 -9.35
N VAL A 224 -25.53 -1.50 -9.60
CA VAL A 224 -25.16 -0.51 -8.57
C VAL A 224 -26.33 0.45 -8.35
N ALA A 225 -26.72 0.68 -7.10
CA ALA A 225 -27.77 1.62 -6.76
C ALA A 225 -27.42 3.04 -7.25
N PRO A 226 -28.42 3.85 -7.65
CA PRO A 226 -28.18 5.19 -8.16
C PRO A 226 -27.47 6.05 -7.11
N VAL A 227 -26.44 6.78 -7.55
CA VAL A 227 -25.64 7.66 -6.68
C VAL A 227 -26.55 8.69 -6.04
N LYS A 228 -26.69 8.63 -4.71
CA LYS A 228 -27.48 9.61 -3.95
C LYS A 228 -26.78 10.97 -4.02
N LYS A 229 -27.54 12.07 -4.05
CA LYS A 229 -27.02 13.46 -3.98
C LYS A 229 -26.43 13.84 -2.61
N THR A 230 -26.08 12.85 -1.79
CA THR A 230 -25.55 12.99 -0.43
C THR A 230 -24.16 12.37 -0.35
N GLY A 231 -23.31 12.80 0.58
CA GLY A 231 -21.97 12.21 0.73
C GLY A 231 -20.93 12.80 -0.23
N LEU A 232 -20.22 11.93 -0.96
CA LEU A 232 -19.12 12.31 -1.87
C LEU A 232 -19.63 13.14 -3.06
N SER A 233 -20.81 12.82 -3.58
CA SER A 233 -21.50 13.54 -4.66
C SER A 233 -21.76 15.01 -4.33
N LYS A 234 -22.08 15.32 -3.07
CA LYS A 234 -22.33 16.69 -2.59
C LYS A 234 -21.03 17.49 -2.47
N ILE A 235 -19.96 16.83 -2.09
CA ILE A 235 -18.63 17.44 -1.95
C ILE A 235 -18.12 17.82 -3.35
N LEU A 236 -18.23 16.92 -4.33
CA LEU A 236 -17.86 17.17 -5.73
C LEU A 236 -18.67 18.27 -6.43
N SER A 237 -19.85 18.62 -5.91
CA SER A 237 -20.68 19.71 -6.47
C SER A 237 -20.23 21.12 -6.05
N ASN A 238 -19.33 21.25 -5.06
CA ASN A 238 -18.77 22.52 -4.63
C ASN A 238 -17.48 22.84 -5.40
N LYS A 239 -17.43 24.02 -6.04
CA LYS A 239 -16.31 24.43 -6.92
C LYS A 239 -14.95 24.59 -6.21
N ASP A 240 -14.93 24.75 -4.88
CA ASP A 240 -13.70 24.95 -4.08
C ASP A 240 -13.30 23.68 -3.29
N THR A 241 -13.52 22.49 -3.87
CA THR A 241 -13.19 21.24 -3.16
C THR A 241 -11.71 20.92 -3.18
N GLU A 242 -11.07 21.00 -2.02
CA GLU A 242 -9.69 20.54 -1.85
C GLU A 242 -9.63 19.00 -1.75
N ALA A 243 -8.61 18.40 -2.36
CA ALA A 243 -8.33 16.96 -2.30
C ALA A 243 -8.21 16.44 -0.86
N LYS A 244 -7.77 17.29 0.07
CA LYS A 244 -7.63 16.96 1.50
C LYS A 244 -8.99 16.72 2.17
N THR A 245 -10.01 17.51 1.83
CA THR A 245 -11.37 17.39 2.36
C THR A 245 -12.07 16.14 1.81
N VAL A 246 -11.90 15.87 0.52
CA VAL A 246 -12.40 14.64 -0.13
C VAL A 246 -11.74 13.40 0.48
N SER A 247 -10.41 13.42 0.62
CA SER A 247 -9.64 12.32 1.22
C SER A 247 -10.05 12.02 2.66
N SER A 248 -10.24 13.06 3.49
CA SER A 248 -10.72 12.89 4.87
C SER A 248 -12.12 12.26 4.95
N LYS A 249 -12.99 12.54 3.98
CA LYS A 249 -14.34 11.97 3.92
C LYS A 249 -14.29 10.50 3.52
N ILE A 250 -13.42 10.15 2.57
CA ILE A 250 -13.17 8.77 2.14
C ILE A 250 -12.63 7.96 3.33
N SER A 251 -11.64 8.47 4.07
CA SER A 251 -11.14 7.82 5.29
C SER A 251 -12.23 7.58 6.33
N ASN A 252 -13.15 8.54 6.50
CA ASN A 252 -14.28 8.39 7.43
C ASN A 252 -15.31 7.35 6.95
N ILE A 253 -15.54 7.23 5.65
CA ILE A 253 -16.42 6.20 5.08
C ILE A 253 -15.79 4.82 5.30
N ILE A 254 -14.51 4.65 4.97
CA ILE A 254 -13.77 3.40 5.18
C ILE A 254 -13.82 2.96 6.65
N ASN A 255 -13.62 3.90 7.58
CA ASN A 255 -13.63 3.60 9.02
C ASN A 255 -15.03 3.25 9.57
N ARG A 256 -16.12 3.68 8.92
CA ARG A 256 -17.51 3.39 9.34
C ARG A 256 -18.07 2.09 8.77
N VAL A 257 -17.46 1.58 7.70
CA VAL A 257 -17.93 0.41 6.93
C VAL A 257 -17.26 -0.89 7.40
N LYS A 258 -16.39 -0.81 8.43
CA LYS A 258 -15.80 -1.96 9.12
C LYS A 258 -16.85 -2.88 9.74
#